data_AF-A0A4R1F543-F1
#
_entry.id   AF-A0A4R1F543-F1
#
_cell.length_a   1.000
_cell.length_b   1.000
_cell.length_c   1.000
_cell.angle_alpha   90.00
_cell.angle_beta   90.00
_cell.angle_gamma   90.00
#
_symmetry.space_group_name_H-M   'P 1'
#
loop_
_entity.id
_entity.type
_entity.pdbx_description
1 polymer ?
#
loop_
_entity_poly.entity_id
_entity_poly.type
_entity_poly.pdbx_seq_one_letter_code
_entity_poly.pdbx_strand_id
1 'polypeptide(L)'
;MRKIHGNLTIELSAHTTVKTVGVDAGYKVKSYEELVKQVAKLSYKNKDFLLFYRGQKADYKNKADSSTFYPTIYRGDPLSKEELEYRFDLLESASKMLCYEFKSREIEGYQELNRKKYIQWSVLQHYEVTDTPLSDVTQSLRVACSFAQLDNRNNTAYVYVFGLPYYTNRISINSEHDLVNIRLLSITPPSALRPYFQEGFLIGTEDITTDYLSKDELDLNRRLIAKFEIPNTDSFWGNGFDRIPETALYPDNDGLKIICDEIKSHLTVNVIGSESLGDFLKRWTKLQNKIIDLAKKYEANVFRHQHALIVLMDNDPENSRVYKDFKKLTSFRNKLVHDPSSVTNIELNKRLIDINGMESKLLNK
;
A
#
# COMPACT_ATOMS: atom_id res chain seq x y z
N MET A 1 12.02 -7.64 6.81
CA MET A 1 12.61 -6.54 7.61
C MET A 1 12.87 -7.01 9.03
N ARG A 2 14.09 -6.84 9.52
CA ARG A 2 14.44 -7.11 10.92
C ARG A 2 13.71 -6.16 11.88
N LYS A 3 13.08 -6.74 12.91
CA LYS A 3 12.42 -5.98 13.98
C LYS A 3 13.46 -5.32 14.88
N ILE A 4 13.20 -4.08 15.25
CA ILE A 4 13.98 -3.34 16.26
C ILE A 4 13.07 -2.88 17.40
N HIS A 5 13.71 -2.51 18.51
CA HIS A 5 13.08 -1.85 19.64
C HIS A 5 13.87 -0.58 19.91
N GLY A 6 13.22 0.58 19.73
CA GLY A 6 13.84 1.86 20.05
C GLY A 6 13.94 2.08 21.57
N ASN A 7 14.91 2.89 21.98
CA ASN A 7 15.01 3.41 23.33
C ASN A 7 14.02 4.57 23.51
N LEU A 8 12.96 4.37 24.30
CA LEU A 8 11.96 5.39 24.58
C LEU A 8 12.49 6.46 25.53
N THR A 9 11.99 7.70 25.42
CA THR A 9 12.23 8.76 26.42
C THR A 9 11.52 8.43 27.74
N ILE A 10 11.74 9.23 28.79
CA ILE A 10 11.05 9.01 30.08
C ILE A 10 9.55 9.19 29.90
N GLU A 11 9.16 10.23 29.16
CA GLU A 11 7.78 10.57 28.86
C GLU A 11 7.08 9.48 28.06
N LEU A 12 7.75 8.93 27.02
CA LEU A 12 7.20 7.85 26.22
C LEU A 12 7.16 6.52 26.97
N SER A 13 8.16 6.24 27.82
CA SER A 13 8.17 5.04 28.67
C SER A 13 7.03 5.03 29.70
N ALA A 14 6.55 6.20 30.11
CA ALA A 14 5.38 6.32 31.00
C ALA A 14 4.05 6.08 30.27
N HIS A 15 4.04 6.14 28.93
CA HIS A 15 2.85 6.02 28.09
C HIS A 15 2.73 4.66 27.37
N THR A 16 3.85 4.12 26.91
CA THR A 16 3.93 2.87 26.12
C THR A 16 5.19 2.09 26.48
N THR A 17 5.25 0.82 26.04
CA THR A 17 6.48 0.02 26.07
C THR A 17 7.08 -0.11 24.68
N VAL A 18 8.37 -0.50 24.61
CA VAL A 18 9.06 -0.76 23.33
C VAL A 18 8.42 -1.87 22.48
N LYS A 19 7.55 -2.70 23.09
CA LYS A 19 6.86 -3.81 22.41
C LYS A 19 5.45 -3.42 21.96
N THR A 20 4.84 -2.42 22.58
CA THR A 20 3.43 -2.07 22.42
C THR A 20 3.19 -0.74 21.71
N VAL A 21 4.24 -0.03 21.27
CA VAL A 21 4.14 1.28 20.57
C VAL A 21 3.12 1.31 19.43
N GLY A 22 3.01 0.24 18.66
CA GLY A 22 2.03 0.13 17.57
C GLY A 22 0.59 -0.10 18.05
N VAL A 23 0.40 -0.77 19.18
CA VAL A 23 -0.91 -1.10 19.76
C VAL A 23 -1.47 0.09 20.55
N ASP A 24 -0.61 0.70 21.36
CA ASP A 24 -0.97 1.78 22.27
C ASP A 24 -1.42 3.03 21.50
N ALA A 25 -2.19 3.89 22.16
CA ALA A 25 -2.58 5.19 21.61
C ALA A 25 -1.35 6.04 21.28
N GLY A 26 -1.49 7.04 20.41
CA GLY A 26 -0.40 7.98 20.16
C GLY A 26 -0.10 8.81 21.41
N TYR A 27 1.18 9.07 21.67
CA TYR A 27 1.56 10.03 22.71
C TYR A 27 1.11 11.42 22.27
N LYS A 28 0.26 12.06 23.08
CA LYS A 28 -0.33 13.34 22.74
C LYS A 28 0.69 14.46 22.91
N VAL A 29 0.87 15.26 21.87
CA VAL A 29 1.66 16.49 21.90
C VAL A 29 0.78 17.67 21.50
N LYS A 30 1.00 18.85 22.07
CA LYS A 30 0.12 20.00 21.90
C LYS A 30 0.57 20.94 20.79
N SER A 31 1.87 20.96 20.48
CA SER A 31 2.44 21.84 19.46
C SER A 31 3.57 21.18 18.67
N TYR A 32 3.89 21.75 17.52
CA TYR A 32 4.99 21.33 16.68
C TYR A 32 6.34 21.47 17.39
N GLU A 33 6.52 22.53 18.19
CA GLU A 33 7.73 22.71 19.01
C GLU A 33 7.88 21.59 20.05
N GLU A 34 6.79 21.17 20.70
CA GLU A 34 6.81 20.05 21.63
C GLU A 34 7.20 18.75 20.92
N LEU A 35 6.63 18.50 19.73
CA LEU A 35 6.97 17.34 18.93
C LEU A 35 8.46 17.33 18.54
N VAL A 36 9.00 18.47 18.09
CA VAL A 36 10.43 18.62 17.77
C VAL A 36 11.30 18.29 18.99
N LYS A 37 10.94 18.77 20.19
CA LYS A 37 11.67 18.46 21.43
C LYS A 37 11.63 16.96 21.77
N GLN A 38 10.49 16.30 21.58
CA GLN A 38 10.37 14.85 21.81
C GLN A 38 11.21 14.06 20.80
N VAL A 39 11.16 14.44 19.53
CA VAL A 39 11.94 13.80 18.46
C VAL A 39 13.45 14.02 18.67
N ALA A 40 13.89 15.19 19.12
CA ALA A 40 15.29 15.45 19.44
C ALA A 40 15.81 14.52 20.56
N LYS A 41 15.02 14.34 21.63
CA LYS A 41 15.34 13.38 22.71
C LYS A 41 15.42 11.95 22.18
N LEU A 42 14.47 11.55 21.32
CA LEU A 42 14.48 10.24 20.68
C LEU A 42 15.72 10.04 19.82
N SER A 43 16.09 11.02 19.00
CA SER A 43 17.27 10.95 18.13
C SER A 43 18.55 10.77 18.94
N TYR A 44 18.70 11.51 20.03
CA TYR A 44 19.85 11.38 20.92
C TYR A 44 19.94 9.98 21.56
N LYS A 45 18.79 9.44 22.00
CA LYS A 45 18.73 8.12 22.67
C LYS A 45 18.85 6.93 21.71
N ASN A 46 18.55 7.13 20.44
CA ASN A 46 18.56 6.11 19.39
C ASN A 46 19.67 6.36 18.36
N LYS A 47 20.86 6.75 18.82
CA LYS A 47 22.00 7.14 17.96
C LYS A 47 22.44 6.10 16.93
N ASP A 48 22.11 4.83 17.12
CA ASP A 48 22.43 3.75 16.17
C ASP A 48 21.46 3.71 14.97
N PHE A 49 20.41 4.53 15.00
CA PHE A 49 19.43 4.67 13.94
C PHE A 49 19.29 6.11 13.48
N LEU A 50 19.04 6.28 12.19
CA LEU A 50 18.55 7.51 11.62
C LEU A 50 17.01 7.52 11.70
N LEU A 51 16.44 8.62 12.17
CA LEU A 51 14.99 8.73 12.32
C LEU A 51 14.32 9.20 11.03
N PHE A 52 13.22 8.53 10.68
CA PHE A 52 12.35 8.86 9.56
C PHE A 52 10.92 8.99 10.04
N TYR A 53 10.14 9.78 9.31
CA TYR A 53 8.81 10.18 9.71
C TYR A 53 7.79 9.82 8.64
N ARG A 54 6.57 9.51 9.10
CA ARG A 54 5.39 9.40 8.25
C ARG A 54 4.20 10.03 8.96
N GLY A 55 3.47 10.87 8.24
CA GLY A 55 2.19 11.41 8.68
C GLY A 55 1.02 10.60 8.15
N GLN A 56 -0.02 10.42 8.96
CA GLN A 56 -1.30 9.85 8.53
C GLN A 56 -2.47 10.59 9.16
N LYS A 57 -3.59 10.67 8.43
CA LYS A 57 -4.83 11.33 8.87
C LYS A 57 -5.55 10.56 9.98
N ALA A 58 -5.32 9.26 10.04
CA ALA A 58 -5.90 8.32 10.99
C ALA A 58 -4.89 7.22 11.30
N ASP A 59 -5.11 6.52 12.41
CA ASP A 59 -4.31 5.37 12.80
C ASP A 59 -4.86 4.10 12.16
N TYR A 60 -4.23 3.67 11.06
CA TYR A 60 -4.63 2.44 10.38
C TYR A 60 -4.07 1.23 11.11
N LYS A 61 -4.96 0.34 11.55
CA LYS A 61 -4.61 -0.83 12.37
C LYS A 61 -4.84 -2.15 11.65
N ASN A 62 -4.06 -3.15 12.03
CA ASN A 62 -4.25 -4.53 11.59
C ASN A 62 -5.26 -5.28 12.48
N LYS A 63 -5.51 -6.57 12.19
CA LYS A 63 -6.44 -7.43 12.96
C LYS A 63 -6.05 -7.61 14.43
N ALA A 64 -4.78 -7.36 14.79
CA ALA A 64 -4.27 -7.40 16.16
C ALA A 64 -4.31 -6.02 16.84
N ASP A 65 -5.04 -5.05 16.28
CA ASP A 65 -5.20 -3.67 16.77
C ASP A 65 -3.87 -2.88 16.88
N SER A 66 -2.86 -3.29 16.10
CA SER A 66 -1.58 -2.60 15.99
C SER A 66 -1.52 -1.75 14.71
N SER A 67 -0.97 -0.54 14.79
CA SER A 67 -0.70 0.33 13.65
C SER A 67 0.07 -0.42 12.56
N THR A 68 -0.30 -0.28 11.29
CA THR A 68 0.29 -1.05 10.20
C THR A 68 0.71 -0.18 9.01
N PHE A 69 1.81 -0.58 8.37
CA PHE A 69 2.49 0.18 7.33
C PHE A 69 2.98 -0.75 6.21
N TYR A 70 2.13 -1.68 5.80
CA TYR A 70 2.43 -2.52 4.65
C TYR A 70 2.66 -1.68 3.39
N PRO A 71 3.69 -1.99 2.59
CA PRO A 71 3.78 -1.51 1.21
C PRO A 71 2.50 -1.86 0.45
N THR A 72 2.12 -1.00 -0.49
CA THR A 72 0.83 -1.08 -1.18
C THR A 72 0.63 -2.44 -1.85
N ILE A 73 1.68 -3.02 -2.45
CA ILE A 73 1.61 -4.33 -3.12
C ILE A 73 1.22 -5.47 -2.19
N TYR A 74 1.52 -5.35 -0.90
CA TYR A 74 1.22 -6.38 0.11
C TYR A 74 -0.03 -6.05 0.94
N ARG A 75 -0.80 -5.00 0.61
CA ARG A 75 -2.04 -4.66 1.35
C ARG A 75 -3.21 -5.56 0.94
N GLY A 76 -4.05 -5.93 1.91
CA GLY A 76 -5.17 -6.87 1.74
C GLY A 76 -4.94 -8.15 2.54
N ASP A 77 -6.00 -8.80 3.03
CA ASP A 77 -5.86 -10.04 3.80
C ASP A 77 -7.14 -10.90 3.73
N PRO A 78 -7.06 -12.17 3.23
CA PRO A 78 -5.86 -12.86 2.73
C PRO A 78 -5.49 -12.46 1.29
N LEU A 79 -4.19 -12.35 1.00
CA LEU A 79 -3.66 -12.24 -0.37
C LEU A 79 -3.22 -13.62 -0.84
N SER A 80 -3.70 -14.05 -2.02
CA SER A 80 -3.21 -15.27 -2.63
C SER A 80 -1.88 -15.02 -3.37
N LYS A 81 -1.12 -16.08 -3.64
CA LYS A 81 0.13 -16.00 -4.40
C LYS A 81 -0.14 -15.44 -5.81
N GLU A 82 -1.22 -15.88 -6.44
CA GLU A 82 -1.63 -15.45 -7.78
C GLU A 82 -2.04 -13.98 -7.82
N GLU A 83 -2.73 -13.47 -6.79
CA GLU A 83 -3.04 -12.04 -6.69
C GLU A 83 -1.76 -11.22 -6.56
N LEU A 84 -0.79 -11.70 -5.78
CA LEU A 84 0.47 -11.01 -5.59
C LEU A 84 1.34 -11.03 -6.85
N GLU A 85 1.44 -12.18 -7.53
CA GLU A 85 2.09 -12.32 -8.84
C GLU A 85 1.49 -11.35 -9.87
N TYR A 86 0.15 -11.26 -9.93
CA TYR A 86 -0.53 -10.30 -10.79
C TYR A 86 -0.16 -8.84 -10.49
N ARG A 87 -0.06 -8.46 -9.21
CA ARG A 87 0.38 -7.10 -8.84
C ARG A 87 1.84 -6.85 -9.26
N PHE A 88 2.70 -7.85 -9.17
CA PHE A 88 4.08 -7.76 -9.68
C PHE A 88 4.14 -7.64 -11.21
N ASP A 89 3.26 -8.32 -11.93
CA ASP A 89 3.14 -8.20 -13.40
C ASP A 89 2.68 -6.79 -13.82
N LEU A 90 1.74 -6.20 -13.07
CA LEU A 90 1.33 -4.80 -13.26
C LEU A 90 2.49 -3.85 -13.00
N LEU A 91 3.25 -4.06 -11.92
CA LEU A 91 4.43 -3.26 -11.59
C LEU A 91 5.51 -3.37 -12.67
N GLU A 92 5.76 -4.56 -13.20
CA GLU A 92 6.72 -4.78 -14.28
C GLU A 92 6.25 -4.10 -15.59
N SER A 93 4.96 -4.17 -15.90
CA SER A 93 4.36 -3.49 -17.05
C SER A 93 4.50 -1.96 -16.93
N ALA A 94 4.16 -1.40 -15.77
CA ALA A 94 4.34 0.01 -15.46
C ALA A 94 5.80 0.44 -15.57
N SER A 95 6.72 -0.40 -15.11
CA SER A 95 8.17 -0.14 -15.16
C SER A 95 8.69 -0.08 -16.60
N LYS A 96 8.21 -0.98 -17.48
CA LYS A 96 8.53 -0.96 -18.92
C LYS A 96 8.02 0.31 -19.60
N MET A 97 6.78 0.71 -19.31
CA MET A 97 6.19 1.95 -19.84
C MET A 97 6.97 3.17 -19.35
N LEU A 98 7.33 3.23 -18.07
CA LEU A 98 8.16 4.30 -17.53
C LEU A 98 9.53 4.39 -18.22
N CYS A 99 10.21 3.25 -18.43
CA CYS A 99 11.49 3.23 -19.13
C CYS A 99 11.35 3.68 -20.60
N TYR A 100 10.26 3.31 -21.26
CA TYR A 100 9.96 3.77 -22.61
C TYR A 100 9.78 5.30 -22.66
N GLU A 101 8.96 5.87 -21.77
CA GLU A 101 8.72 7.33 -21.73
C GLU A 101 9.99 8.12 -21.41
N PHE A 102 10.81 7.65 -20.47
CA PHE A 102 12.09 8.30 -20.18
C PHE A 102 13.03 8.29 -21.37
N LYS A 103 13.07 7.19 -22.13
CA LYS A 103 13.92 7.07 -23.30
C LYS A 103 13.39 7.88 -24.48
N SER A 104 12.08 7.84 -24.76
CA SER A 104 11.46 8.52 -25.90
C SER A 104 11.50 10.04 -25.76
N ARG A 105 11.41 10.54 -24.52
CA ARG A 105 11.48 11.98 -24.19
C ARG A 105 12.88 12.46 -23.80
N GLU A 106 13.88 11.60 -23.92
CA GLU A 106 15.30 11.89 -23.59
C GLU A 106 15.49 12.47 -22.17
N ILE A 107 14.73 11.96 -21.20
CA ILE A 107 14.79 12.43 -19.81
C ILE A 107 16.14 12.04 -19.19
N GLU A 108 16.74 12.98 -18.47
CA GLU A 108 17.98 12.75 -17.73
C GLU A 108 17.87 11.50 -16.83
N GLY A 109 18.90 10.67 -16.85
CA GLY A 109 18.94 9.45 -16.04
C GLY A 109 18.22 8.22 -16.64
N TYR A 110 17.68 8.29 -17.87
CA TYR A 110 16.98 7.16 -18.51
C TYR A 110 17.82 5.86 -18.56
N GLN A 111 19.15 5.96 -18.74
CA GLN A 111 20.04 4.79 -18.78
C GLN A 111 20.09 4.06 -17.43
N GLU A 112 20.13 4.81 -16.34
CA GLU A 112 20.16 4.24 -14.99
C GLU A 112 18.79 3.69 -14.61
N LEU A 113 17.72 4.43 -14.91
CA LEU A 113 16.35 3.98 -14.71
C LEU A 113 16.12 2.62 -15.39
N ASN A 114 16.56 2.48 -16.65
CA ASN A 114 16.38 1.23 -17.41
C ASN A 114 17.14 0.02 -16.82
N ARG A 115 18.16 0.26 -15.99
CA ARG A 115 18.99 -0.81 -15.40
C ARG A 115 18.61 -1.15 -13.96
N LYS A 116 17.91 -0.26 -13.24
CA LYS A 116 17.71 -0.37 -11.78
C LYS A 116 16.24 -0.38 -11.41
N LYS A 117 15.72 -1.56 -11.06
CA LYS A 117 14.32 -1.76 -10.60
C LYS A 117 13.94 -0.86 -9.43
N TYR A 118 14.83 -0.69 -8.45
CA TYR A 118 14.56 0.19 -7.32
C TYR A 118 14.30 1.65 -7.73
N ILE A 119 14.95 2.16 -8.79
CA ILE A 119 14.65 3.52 -9.29
C ILE A 119 13.27 3.52 -9.96
N GLN A 120 12.97 2.52 -10.78
CA GLN A 120 11.67 2.38 -11.46
C GLN A 120 10.53 2.34 -10.45
N TRP A 121 10.60 1.42 -9.50
CA TRP A 121 9.60 1.27 -8.45
C TRP A 121 9.50 2.50 -7.58
N SER A 122 10.61 3.22 -7.37
CA SER A 122 10.58 4.43 -6.58
C SER A 122 9.77 5.55 -7.21
N VAL A 123 9.96 5.76 -8.51
CA VAL A 123 9.16 6.73 -9.26
C VAL A 123 7.69 6.29 -9.26
N LEU A 124 7.40 5.03 -9.59
CA LEU A 124 6.03 4.53 -9.65
C LEU A 124 5.30 4.61 -8.30
N GLN A 125 5.99 4.32 -7.20
CA GLN A 125 5.46 4.42 -5.84
C GLN A 125 5.15 5.87 -5.48
N HIS A 126 6.13 6.75 -5.63
CA HIS A 126 6.03 8.12 -5.16
C HIS A 126 4.99 8.95 -5.92
N TYR A 127 4.78 8.65 -7.20
CA TYR A 127 3.72 9.25 -8.02
C TYR A 127 2.43 8.42 -8.05
N GLU A 128 2.32 7.38 -7.23
CA GLU A 128 1.08 6.61 -7.02
C GLU A 128 0.51 6.00 -8.32
N VAL A 129 1.40 5.50 -9.19
CA VAL A 129 1.05 4.93 -10.50
C VAL A 129 0.43 3.53 -10.35
N THR A 130 1.09 2.68 -9.57
CA THR A 130 0.67 1.29 -9.29
C THR A 130 1.19 0.86 -7.92
N ASP A 131 0.70 -0.27 -7.42
CA ASP A 131 1.14 -0.83 -6.15
C ASP A 131 2.62 -1.28 -6.22
N THR A 132 3.39 -1.02 -5.16
CA THR A 132 4.82 -1.34 -5.10
C THR A 132 5.23 -1.96 -3.76
N PRO A 133 6.39 -2.65 -3.69
CA PRO A 133 6.94 -3.18 -2.44
C PRO A 133 7.62 -2.13 -1.56
N LEU A 134 7.54 -0.84 -1.93
CA LEU A 134 8.19 0.25 -1.23
C LEU A 134 7.20 1.08 -0.40
N SER A 135 7.72 1.82 0.58
CA SER A 135 6.95 2.71 1.45
C SER A 135 7.57 4.09 1.56
N ASP A 136 6.77 5.12 1.31
CA ASP A 136 7.15 6.52 1.49
C ASP A 136 7.36 6.90 2.96
N VAL A 137 8.49 7.53 3.21
CA VAL A 137 8.88 8.20 4.45
C VAL A 137 9.64 9.49 4.12
N THR A 138 9.83 10.36 5.11
CA THR A 138 10.61 11.60 4.96
C THR A 138 11.52 11.80 6.16
N GLN A 139 12.61 12.54 5.99
CA GLN A 139 13.40 13.04 7.12
C GLN A 139 12.91 14.39 7.66
N SER A 140 11.95 15.02 6.98
CA SER A 140 11.35 16.26 7.43
C SER A 140 10.12 15.99 8.29
N LEU A 141 10.26 16.27 9.59
CA LEU A 141 9.14 16.22 10.52
C LEU A 141 8.00 17.16 10.10
N ARG A 142 8.35 18.33 9.52
CA ARG A 142 7.40 19.32 9.00
C ARG A 142 6.59 18.74 7.84
N VAL A 143 7.25 18.05 6.90
CA VAL A 143 6.56 17.38 5.79
C VAL A 143 5.61 16.30 6.31
N ALA A 144 6.07 15.45 7.23
CA ALA A 144 5.21 14.41 7.82
C ALA A 144 3.97 15.00 8.52
N CYS A 145 4.14 16.05 9.34
CA CYS A 145 3.01 16.71 9.99
C CYS A 145 2.05 17.35 8.97
N SER A 146 2.59 17.97 7.91
CA SER A 146 1.78 18.60 6.87
C SER A 146 0.92 17.57 6.14
N PHE A 147 1.48 16.40 5.79
CA PHE A 147 0.70 15.29 5.23
C PHE A 147 -0.35 14.72 6.17
N ALA A 148 -0.04 14.64 7.46
CA ALA A 148 -0.99 14.13 8.46
C ALA A 148 -2.24 15.03 8.57
N GLN A 149 -2.07 16.34 8.40
CA GLN A 149 -3.15 17.33 8.47
C GLN A 149 -3.80 17.66 7.11
N LEU A 150 -3.14 17.37 5.99
CA LEU A 150 -3.65 17.66 4.65
C LEU A 150 -4.95 16.90 4.40
N ASP A 151 -6.03 17.62 4.03
CA ASP A 151 -7.38 17.06 3.82
C ASP A 151 -7.83 16.10 4.93
N ASN A 152 -7.44 16.38 6.17
CA ASN A 152 -7.84 15.61 7.33
C ASN A 152 -9.08 16.27 7.97
N ARG A 153 -10.16 15.50 8.10
CA ARG A 153 -11.43 15.95 8.70
C ARG A 153 -11.55 15.57 10.17
N ASN A 154 -10.61 14.80 10.70
CA ASN A 154 -10.58 14.41 12.11
C ASN A 154 -10.02 15.56 12.95
N ASN A 155 -10.29 15.55 14.26
CA ASN A 155 -9.72 16.54 15.19
C ASN A 155 -8.21 16.34 15.43
N THR A 156 -7.70 15.15 15.11
CA THR A 156 -6.32 14.76 15.35
C THR A 156 -5.73 14.06 14.13
N ALA A 157 -4.40 14.02 14.11
CA ALA A 157 -3.61 13.33 13.10
C ALA A 157 -2.46 12.56 13.79
N TYR A 158 -1.81 11.68 13.05
CA TYR A 158 -0.77 10.80 13.58
C TYR A 158 0.57 11.02 12.89
N VAL A 159 1.62 11.04 13.69
CA VAL A 159 3.02 11.09 13.21
C VAL A 159 3.78 9.91 13.80
N TYR A 160 4.37 9.11 12.91
CA TYR A 160 5.12 7.91 13.27
C TYR A 160 6.60 8.15 13.07
N VAL A 161 7.41 7.64 14.00
CA VAL A 161 8.87 7.72 13.97
C VAL A 161 9.44 6.32 13.77
N PHE A 162 10.19 6.14 12.69
CA PHE A 162 10.86 4.89 12.35
C PHE A 162 12.36 5.02 12.55
N GLY A 163 12.99 4.01 13.14
CA GLY A 163 14.45 3.91 13.22
C GLY A 163 14.99 3.06 12.09
N LEU A 164 15.74 3.66 11.18
CA LEU A 164 16.34 2.97 10.04
C LEU A 164 17.87 3.02 10.13
N PRO A 165 18.59 2.08 9.49
CA PRO A 165 20.06 2.15 9.43
C PRO A 165 20.52 3.44 8.76
N TYR A 166 21.72 3.90 9.11
CA TYR A 166 22.36 5.01 8.40
C TYR A 166 22.55 4.63 6.93
N TYR A 167 22.09 5.50 6.03
CA TYR A 167 22.35 5.36 4.60
C TYR A 167 23.70 5.99 4.26
N THR A 168 24.45 5.34 3.39
CA THR A 168 25.78 5.77 2.92
C THR A 168 25.76 6.26 1.48
N ASN A 169 24.75 5.85 0.70
CA ASN A 169 24.64 6.12 -0.73
C ASN A 169 23.19 6.49 -1.07
N ARG A 170 22.95 6.89 -2.33
CA ARG A 170 21.60 7.19 -2.84
C ARG A 170 20.64 5.99 -2.77
N ILE A 171 21.18 4.77 -2.86
CA ILE A 171 20.49 3.51 -2.58
C ILE A 171 21.41 2.75 -1.63
N SER A 172 20.94 2.49 -0.42
CA SER A 172 21.68 1.75 0.60
C SER A 172 20.92 0.47 0.93
N ILE A 173 21.58 -0.66 0.74
CA ILE A 173 21.09 -1.99 1.12
C ILE A 173 21.84 -2.40 2.38
N ASN A 174 21.11 -2.89 3.37
CA ASN A 174 21.67 -3.36 4.63
C ASN A 174 21.12 -4.76 4.95
N SER A 175 21.95 -5.77 4.72
CA SER A 175 21.63 -7.18 4.95
C SER A 175 21.42 -7.52 6.42
N GLU A 176 22.11 -6.85 7.34
CA GLU A 176 21.91 -7.07 8.78
C GLU A 176 20.53 -6.61 9.28
N HIS A 177 19.84 -5.80 8.48
CA HIS A 177 18.51 -5.27 8.76
C HIS A 177 17.44 -5.70 7.77
N ASP A 178 17.78 -6.48 6.73
CA ASP A 178 16.93 -6.90 5.61
C ASP A 178 16.18 -5.71 4.98
N LEU A 179 16.89 -4.61 4.71
CA LEU A 179 16.27 -3.33 4.36
C LEU A 179 17.02 -2.60 3.26
N VAL A 180 16.26 -2.02 2.33
CA VAL A 180 16.73 -1.06 1.34
C VAL A 180 16.20 0.33 1.66
N ASN A 181 17.08 1.33 1.59
CA ASN A 181 16.79 2.75 1.75
C ASN A 181 17.14 3.48 0.46
N ILE A 182 16.19 4.24 -0.09
CA ILE A 182 16.32 4.92 -1.38
C ILE A 182 16.02 6.40 -1.17
N ARG A 183 17.00 7.25 -1.45
CA ARG A 183 16.86 8.71 -1.36
C ARG A 183 16.34 9.26 -2.70
N LEU A 184 15.09 9.70 -2.73
CA LEU A 184 14.45 10.12 -3.99
C LEU A 184 15.16 11.33 -4.63
N LEU A 185 15.66 12.25 -3.80
CA LEU A 185 16.37 13.47 -4.23
C LEU A 185 17.60 13.19 -5.10
N SER A 186 18.18 11.99 -5.03
CA SER A 186 19.40 11.63 -5.75
C SER A 186 19.20 10.52 -6.78
N ILE A 187 17.97 10.06 -6.98
CA ILE A 187 17.62 9.05 -8.01
C ILE A 187 16.57 9.54 -9.02
N THR A 188 15.95 10.69 -8.76
CA THR A 188 14.98 11.31 -9.66
C THR A 188 15.61 12.49 -10.40
N PRO A 189 15.18 12.79 -11.64
CA PRO A 189 15.70 13.95 -12.39
C PRO A 189 15.19 15.27 -11.77
N PRO A 190 15.86 16.41 -11.99
CA PRO A 190 15.42 17.71 -11.46
C PRO A 190 14.00 18.13 -11.89
N SER A 191 13.49 17.60 -12.99
CA SER A 191 12.12 17.82 -13.46
C SER A 191 11.06 17.13 -12.59
N ALA A 192 11.45 16.19 -11.73
CA ALA A 192 10.62 15.51 -10.75
C ALA A 192 10.55 16.34 -9.47
N LEU A 193 9.71 17.37 -9.44
CA LEU A 193 9.71 18.36 -8.37
C LEU A 193 9.29 17.76 -7.02
N ARG A 194 8.22 16.95 -7.02
CA ARG A 194 7.58 16.41 -5.81
C ARG A 194 8.57 15.77 -4.81
N PRO A 195 9.48 14.86 -5.21
CA PRO A 195 10.53 14.32 -4.34
C PRO A 195 11.32 15.36 -3.53
N TYR A 196 11.73 16.46 -4.17
CA TYR A 196 12.61 17.46 -3.55
C TYR A 196 11.89 18.27 -2.49
N PHE A 197 10.65 18.70 -2.76
CA PHE A 197 9.85 19.46 -1.80
C PHE A 197 9.40 18.63 -0.59
N GLN A 198 9.34 17.31 -0.74
CA GLN A 198 8.90 16.40 0.32
C GLN A 198 10.06 15.79 1.13
N GLU A 199 11.32 16.07 0.77
CA GLU A 199 12.49 15.38 1.30
C GLU A 199 12.30 13.84 1.30
N GLY A 200 11.81 13.33 0.16
CA GLY A 200 11.24 12.00 0.08
C GLY A 200 12.27 10.86 0.08
N PHE A 201 11.91 9.79 0.78
CA PHE A 201 12.65 8.53 0.81
C PHE A 201 11.68 7.36 0.65
N LEU A 202 12.18 6.26 0.08
CA LEU A 202 11.47 5.01 0.03
C LEU A 202 12.23 3.89 0.73
N ILE A 203 11.47 3.08 1.45
CA ILE A 203 11.96 1.95 2.23
C ILE A 203 11.28 0.66 1.77
N GLY A 204 12.05 -0.42 1.67
CA GLY A 204 11.53 -1.75 1.38
C GLY A 204 12.35 -2.83 2.08
N THR A 205 11.92 -4.08 1.94
CA THR A 205 12.78 -5.23 2.24
C THR A 205 13.89 -5.33 1.19
N GLU A 206 15.04 -5.90 1.59
CA GLU A 206 16.09 -6.25 0.62
C GLU A 206 15.60 -7.35 -0.33
N ASP A 207 15.02 -8.41 0.22
CA ASP A 207 14.41 -9.49 -0.53
C ASP A 207 12.93 -9.17 -0.78
N ILE A 208 12.63 -8.75 -2.01
CA ILE A 208 11.27 -8.57 -2.49
C ILE A 208 10.78 -9.92 -2.99
N THR A 209 9.78 -10.45 -2.29
CA THR A 209 9.33 -11.84 -2.49
C THR A 209 7.82 -11.93 -2.53
N THR A 210 7.33 -12.96 -3.22
CA THR A 210 5.95 -13.46 -3.15
C THR A 210 5.82 -14.59 -2.13
N ASP A 211 6.94 -15.17 -1.70
CA ASP A 211 7.04 -16.35 -0.84
C ASP A 211 7.62 -15.94 0.53
N TYR A 212 6.80 -15.26 1.34
CA TYR A 212 7.13 -14.89 2.72
C TYR A 212 6.58 -15.90 3.72
N LEU A 213 7.34 -16.20 4.78
CA LEU A 213 6.89 -17.11 5.85
C LEU A 213 5.83 -16.46 6.74
N SER A 214 6.02 -15.18 7.06
CA SER A 214 5.06 -14.37 7.80
C SER A 214 4.96 -13.00 7.17
N LYS A 215 3.74 -12.61 6.83
CA LYS A 215 3.46 -11.29 6.26
C LYS A 215 3.98 -10.16 7.13
N ASP A 216 3.97 -10.33 8.45
CA ASP A 216 4.43 -9.33 9.41
C ASP A 216 5.85 -8.82 9.11
N GLU A 217 6.71 -9.64 8.51
CA GLU A 217 8.09 -9.26 8.16
C GLU A 217 8.18 -8.12 7.13
N LEU A 218 7.09 -7.85 6.42
CA LEU A 218 6.94 -6.79 5.41
C LEU A 218 6.39 -5.49 6.00
N ASP A 219 5.94 -5.49 7.26
CA ASP A 219 5.34 -4.31 7.90
C ASP A 219 6.43 -3.37 8.47
N LEU A 220 6.41 -2.10 8.05
CA LEU A 220 7.32 -1.09 8.60
C LEU A 220 7.06 -0.81 10.09
N ASN A 221 5.95 -1.28 10.67
CA ASN A 221 5.74 -1.32 12.13
C ASN A 221 6.93 -1.94 12.87
N ARG A 222 7.62 -2.92 12.25
CA ARG A 222 8.82 -3.55 12.82
C ARG A 222 9.98 -2.58 13.05
N ARG A 223 9.90 -1.37 12.49
CA ARG A 223 10.86 -0.27 12.64
C ARG A 223 10.32 0.89 13.47
N LEU A 224 9.09 0.80 13.99
CA LEU A 224 8.44 1.86 14.74
C LEU A 224 9.11 2.07 16.10
N ILE A 225 9.54 3.30 16.36
CA ILE A 225 10.14 3.73 17.64
C ILE A 225 9.12 4.51 18.47
N ALA A 226 8.34 5.39 17.85
CA ALA A 226 7.36 6.22 18.54
C ALA A 226 6.17 6.54 17.64
N LYS A 227 5.03 6.80 18.29
CA LYS A 227 3.77 7.17 17.68
C LYS A 227 3.22 8.39 18.43
N PHE A 228 2.98 9.46 17.70
CA PHE A 228 2.45 10.71 18.26
C PHE A 228 1.05 10.98 17.72
N GLU A 229 0.20 11.52 18.57
CA GLU A 229 -1.10 12.08 18.20
C GLU A 229 -0.99 13.61 18.29
N ILE A 230 -1.25 14.29 17.17
CA ILE A 230 -1.15 15.75 17.06
C ILE A 230 -2.53 16.36 16.80
N PRO A 231 -2.81 17.59 17.27
CA PRO A 231 -3.99 18.34 16.88
C PRO A 231 -4.01 18.57 15.36
N ASN A 232 -5.18 18.45 14.74
CA ASN A 232 -5.39 18.78 13.33
C ASN A 232 -5.92 20.22 13.18
N THR A 233 -5.21 21.18 13.77
CA THR A 233 -5.56 22.61 13.76
C THR A 233 -4.32 23.45 13.51
N ASP A 234 -4.49 24.67 13.01
CA ASP A 234 -3.35 25.57 12.75
C ASP A 234 -2.62 25.98 14.04
N SER A 235 -3.32 25.98 15.18
CA SER A 235 -2.72 26.23 16.49
C SER A 235 -1.62 25.24 16.87
N PHE A 236 -1.58 24.04 16.26
CA PHE A 236 -0.49 23.08 16.46
C PHE A 236 0.86 23.67 16.03
N TRP A 237 0.90 24.43 14.93
CA TRP A 237 2.16 24.95 14.39
C TRP A 237 2.77 26.05 15.25
N GLY A 238 1.93 26.79 15.98
CA GLY A 238 2.37 27.88 16.87
C GLY A 238 2.94 29.07 16.09
N ASN A 239 3.85 29.82 16.71
CA ASN A 239 4.46 30.98 16.09
C ASN A 239 5.76 30.60 15.37
N GLY A 240 5.87 30.95 14.08
CA GLY A 240 7.11 30.78 13.30
C GLY A 240 7.23 29.45 12.55
N PHE A 241 6.25 28.55 12.69
CA PHE A 241 6.10 27.39 11.83
C PHE A 241 4.72 27.41 11.19
N ASP A 242 4.65 26.89 9.97
CA ASP A 242 3.39 26.73 9.26
C ASP A 242 3.37 25.37 8.58
N ARG A 243 2.16 24.88 8.35
CA ARG A 243 1.92 23.76 7.44
C ARG A 243 2.53 24.06 6.08
N ILE A 244 3.16 23.06 5.45
CA ILE A 244 3.56 23.20 4.06
C ILE A 244 2.28 23.21 3.21
N PRO A 245 2.05 24.23 2.36
CA PRO A 245 0.88 24.30 1.50
C PRO A 245 0.80 23.09 0.56
N GLU A 246 -0.42 22.68 0.19
CA GLU A 246 -0.64 21.58 -0.75
C GLU A 246 0.10 21.81 -2.07
N THR A 247 0.07 23.02 -2.61
CA THR A 247 0.76 23.39 -3.86
C THR A 247 2.29 23.29 -3.78
N ALA A 248 2.87 23.34 -2.58
CA ALA A 248 4.29 23.09 -2.38
C ALA A 248 4.58 21.60 -2.19
N LEU A 249 3.69 20.84 -1.54
CA LEU A 249 3.80 19.38 -1.45
C LEU A 249 3.55 18.70 -2.80
N TYR A 250 2.64 19.22 -3.61
CA TYR A 250 2.23 18.72 -4.91
C TYR A 250 2.35 19.86 -5.95
N PRO A 251 3.56 20.11 -6.49
CA PRO A 251 3.76 21.17 -7.47
C PRO A 251 3.00 20.93 -8.77
N ASP A 252 2.32 21.96 -9.29
CA ASP A 252 1.48 21.85 -10.49
C ASP A 252 2.28 21.54 -11.77
N ASN A 253 3.48 22.09 -11.90
CA ASN A 253 4.33 21.97 -13.09
C ASN A 253 5.36 20.83 -12.97
N ASP A 254 4.99 19.73 -12.33
CA ASP A 254 5.84 18.55 -12.21
C ASP A 254 5.76 17.71 -13.49
N GLY A 255 6.78 17.80 -14.34
CA GLY A 255 6.83 17.08 -15.62
C GLY A 255 6.81 15.56 -15.46
N LEU A 256 7.34 15.03 -14.36
CA LEU A 256 7.31 13.60 -14.09
C LEU A 256 5.91 13.14 -13.66
N LYS A 257 5.16 13.99 -12.95
CA LYS A 257 3.76 13.73 -12.63
C LYS A 257 2.92 13.50 -13.88
N ILE A 258 3.09 14.34 -14.91
CA ILE A 258 2.35 14.23 -16.19
C ILE A 258 2.59 12.85 -16.82
N ILE A 259 3.85 12.44 -16.94
CA ILE A 259 4.24 11.13 -17.49
C ILE A 259 3.65 9.98 -16.66
N CYS A 260 3.72 10.08 -15.33
CA CYS A 260 3.18 9.08 -14.44
C CYS A 260 1.65 8.97 -14.53
N ASP A 261 0.93 10.09 -14.68
CA ASP A 261 -0.52 10.11 -14.86
C ASP A 261 -0.93 9.47 -16.21
N GLU A 262 -0.17 9.72 -17.28
CA GLU A 262 -0.36 9.08 -18.59
C GLU A 262 -0.17 7.56 -18.49
N ILE A 263 0.92 7.09 -17.86
CA ILE A 263 1.18 5.67 -17.64
C ILE A 263 0.06 5.03 -16.82
N LYS A 264 -0.37 5.67 -15.73
CA LYS A 264 -1.47 5.20 -14.87
C LYS A 264 -2.77 5.06 -15.66
N SER A 265 -3.06 6.02 -16.53
CA SER A 265 -4.23 6.00 -17.40
C SER A 265 -4.16 4.84 -18.40
N HIS A 266 -3.01 4.64 -19.05
CA HIS A 266 -2.80 3.53 -19.98
C HIS A 266 -2.80 2.15 -19.31
N LEU A 267 -2.25 2.02 -18.10
CA LEU A 267 -2.35 0.78 -17.31
C LEU A 267 -3.81 0.45 -17.02
N THR A 268 -4.60 1.45 -16.63
CA THR A 268 -6.03 1.27 -16.36
C THR A 268 -6.80 0.88 -17.62
N VAL A 269 -6.52 1.54 -18.75
CA VAL A 269 -7.16 1.23 -20.04
C VAL A 269 -6.74 -0.15 -20.56
N ASN A 270 -5.48 -0.54 -20.41
CA ASN A 270 -5.04 -1.87 -20.79
C ASN A 270 -5.65 -2.94 -19.89
N VAL A 271 -5.79 -2.69 -18.58
CA VAL A 271 -6.53 -3.60 -17.67
C VAL A 271 -8.01 -3.68 -18.04
N ILE A 272 -8.64 -2.59 -18.51
CA ILE A 272 -10.05 -2.57 -18.95
C ILE A 272 -10.23 -3.15 -20.37
N GLY A 273 -9.22 -3.01 -21.24
CA GLY A 273 -9.22 -3.44 -22.65
C GLY A 273 -8.67 -4.85 -22.87
N SER A 274 -7.87 -5.37 -21.93
CA SER A 274 -7.55 -6.77 -21.78
C SER A 274 -8.27 -7.26 -20.52
N GLU A 275 -9.53 -7.68 -20.65
CA GLU A 275 -10.25 -8.37 -19.58
C GLU A 275 -9.37 -9.53 -19.06
N SER A 276 -8.81 -9.34 -17.86
CA SER A 276 -7.68 -10.11 -17.38
C SER A 276 -8.12 -11.23 -16.43
N LEU A 277 -7.24 -12.22 -16.23
CA LEU A 277 -7.38 -13.26 -15.22
C LEU A 277 -7.74 -12.66 -13.84
N GLY A 278 -7.10 -11.55 -13.48
CA GLY A 278 -7.35 -10.83 -12.23
C GLY A 278 -8.78 -10.30 -12.10
N ASP A 279 -9.35 -9.76 -13.18
CA ASP A 279 -10.73 -9.28 -13.19
C ASP A 279 -11.73 -10.40 -12.98
N PHE A 280 -11.49 -11.54 -13.63
CA PHE A 280 -12.30 -12.73 -13.43
C PHE A 280 -12.23 -13.21 -11.98
N LEU A 281 -11.03 -13.33 -11.40
CA LEU A 281 -10.86 -13.79 -10.02
C LEU A 281 -11.46 -12.82 -8.99
N LYS A 282 -11.35 -11.51 -9.23
CA LYS A 282 -11.95 -10.48 -8.37
C LYS A 282 -13.48 -10.57 -8.37
N ARG A 283 -14.10 -10.63 -9.56
CA ARG A 283 -15.57 -10.74 -9.68
C ARG A 283 -16.07 -12.09 -9.19
N TRP A 284 -15.33 -13.16 -9.45
CA TRP A 284 -15.60 -14.50 -8.90
C TRP A 284 -15.68 -14.47 -7.37
N THR A 285 -14.69 -13.87 -6.72
CA THR A 285 -14.61 -13.80 -5.25
C THR A 285 -15.79 -13.02 -4.66
N LYS A 286 -16.17 -11.90 -5.29
CA LYS A 286 -17.35 -11.12 -4.91
C LYS A 286 -18.65 -11.94 -5.02
N LEU A 287 -18.85 -12.63 -6.14
CA LEU A 287 -20.01 -13.49 -6.36
C LEU A 287 -20.04 -14.67 -5.37
N GLN A 288 -18.88 -15.28 -5.08
CA GLN A 288 -18.75 -16.37 -4.11
C GLN A 288 -19.16 -15.93 -2.70
N ASN A 289 -18.70 -14.77 -2.24
CA ASN A 289 -19.06 -14.23 -0.94
C ASN A 289 -20.57 -13.93 -0.87
N LYS A 290 -21.14 -13.33 -1.91
CA LYS A 290 -22.59 -13.09 -1.99
C LYS A 290 -23.40 -14.38 -1.90
N ILE A 291 -22.96 -15.48 -2.52
CA ILE A 291 -23.61 -16.79 -2.40
C ILE A 291 -23.57 -17.31 -0.96
N ILE A 292 -22.43 -17.19 -0.28
CA ILE A 292 -22.30 -17.58 1.12
C ILE A 292 -23.23 -16.73 2.00
N ASP A 293 -23.27 -15.43 1.78
CA ASP A 293 -24.12 -14.51 2.55
C ASP A 293 -25.61 -14.76 2.32
N LEU A 294 -26.01 -15.10 1.10
CA LEU A 294 -27.38 -15.51 0.80
C LEU A 294 -27.75 -16.81 1.52
N ALA A 295 -26.86 -17.81 1.53
CA ALA A 295 -27.09 -19.08 2.22
C ALA A 295 -27.19 -18.90 3.74
N LYS A 296 -26.42 -17.97 4.32
CA LYS A 296 -26.48 -17.63 5.74
C LYS A 296 -27.83 -17.09 6.21
N LYS A 297 -28.66 -16.58 5.30
CA LYS A 297 -30.05 -16.19 5.62
C LYS A 297 -30.91 -17.40 6.01
N TYR A 298 -30.56 -18.59 5.54
CA TYR A 298 -31.28 -19.84 5.81
C TYR A 298 -30.55 -20.71 6.84
N GLU A 299 -29.22 -20.73 6.83
CA GLU A 299 -28.42 -21.48 7.78
C GLU A 299 -27.15 -20.70 8.20
N ALA A 300 -27.08 -20.30 9.47
CA ALA A 300 -26.02 -19.42 9.98
C ALA A 300 -24.60 -20.00 9.87
N ASN A 301 -24.45 -21.32 9.89
CA ASN A 301 -23.15 -22.01 9.93
C ASN A 301 -22.59 -22.38 8.54
N VAL A 302 -22.94 -21.61 7.50
CA VAL A 302 -22.44 -21.80 6.14
C VAL A 302 -21.17 -20.97 5.90
N PHE A 303 -20.04 -21.66 5.71
CA PHE A 303 -18.74 -21.02 5.45
C PHE A 303 -18.09 -21.44 4.12
N ARG A 304 -18.65 -22.47 3.45
CA ARG A 304 -18.12 -23.00 2.19
C ARG A 304 -19.16 -22.84 1.09
N HIS A 305 -18.74 -22.39 -0.09
CA HIS A 305 -19.64 -22.19 -1.23
C HIS A 305 -20.34 -23.49 -1.67
N GLN A 306 -19.68 -24.66 -1.56
CA GLN A 306 -20.32 -25.95 -1.86
C GLN A 306 -21.50 -26.25 -0.94
N HIS A 307 -21.36 -25.96 0.36
CA HIS A 307 -22.45 -26.10 1.32
C HIS A 307 -23.52 -25.04 1.07
N ALA A 308 -23.11 -23.79 0.81
CA ALA A 308 -24.01 -22.70 0.46
C ALA A 308 -24.92 -23.02 -0.73
N LEU A 309 -24.39 -23.69 -1.75
CA LEU A 309 -25.19 -24.11 -2.92
C LEU A 309 -26.23 -25.17 -2.57
N ILE A 310 -25.93 -26.10 -1.65
CA ILE A 310 -26.91 -27.09 -1.19
C ILE A 310 -28.06 -26.37 -0.47
N VAL A 311 -27.73 -25.54 0.52
CA VAL A 311 -28.70 -24.75 1.29
C VAL A 311 -29.57 -23.89 0.37
N LEU A 312 -28.98 -23.20 -0.60
CA LEU A 312 -29.71 -22.35 -1.54
C LEU A 312 -30.54 -23.13 -2.56
N MET A 313 -30.09 -24.32 -2.98
CA MET A 313 -30.86 -25.15 -3.89
C MET A 313 -32.14 -25.70 -3.24
N ASP A 314 -32.11 -25.94 -1.93
CA ASP A 314 -33.27 -26.41 -1.16
C ASP A 314 -34.21 -25.28 -0.74
N ASN A 315 -33.68 -24.06 -0.50
CA ASN A 315 -34.44 -22.95 0.10
C ASN A 315 -34.71 -21.75 -0.83
N ASP A 316 -34.07 -21.64 -2.00
CA ASP A 316 -34.35 -20.62 -3.04
C ASP A 316 -34.49 -21.27 -4.44
N PRO A 317 -35.56 -22.07 -4.68
CA PRO A 317 -35.74 -22.80 -5.92
C PRO A 317 -35.91 -21.89 -7.15
N GLU A 318 -36.40 -20.66 -6.97
CA GLU A 318 -36.56 -19.67 -8.04
C GLU A 318 -35.22 -19.30 -8.71
N ASN A 319 -34.12 -19.35 -7.95
CA ASN A 319 -32.77 -19.06 -8.44
C ASN A 319 -31.92 -20.31 -8.69
N SER A 320 -32.54 -21.50 -8.64
CA SER A 320 -31.85 -22.80 -8.86
C SER A 320 -31.01 -22.81 -10.15
N ARG A 321 -31.47 -22.11 -11.20
CA ARG A 321 -30.71 -21.98 -12.46
C ARG A 321 -29.41 -21.19 -12.27
N VAL A 322 -29.45 -20.07 -11.54
CA VAL A 322 -28.26 -19.24 -11.25
C VAL A 322 -27.24 -20.03 -10.40
N TYR A 323 -27.70 -20.80 -9.42
CA TYR A 323 -26.82 -21.63 -8.59
C TYR A 323 -26.20 -22.79 -9.36
N LYS A 324 -26.95 -23.42 -10.28
CA LYS A 324 -26.40 -24.43 -11.20
C LYS A 324 -25.36 -23.82 -12.15
N ASP A 325 -25.58 -22.61 -12.62
CA ASP A 325 -24.64 -21.92 -13.50
C ASP A 325 -23.37 -21.48 -12.74
N PHE A 326 -23.49 -21.03 -11.49
CA PHE A 326 -22.34 -20.80 -10.61
C PHE A 326 -21.54 -22.09 -10.35
N LYS A 327 -22.22 -23.22 -10.10
CA LYS A 327 -21.58 -24.54 -9.94
C LYS A 327 -20.82 -24.98 -11.20
N LYS A 328 -21.33 -24.67 -12.40
CA LYS A 328 -20.59 -24.90 -13.65
C LYS A 328 -19.39 -23.96 -13.78
N LEU A 329 -19.51 -22.72 -13.30
CA LEU A 329 -18.40 -21.78 -13.34
C LEU A 329 -17.26 -22.16 -12.39
N THR A 330 -17.54 -22.89 -11.28
CA THR A 330 -16.48 -23.42 -10.39
C THR A 330 -15.48 -24.31 -11.14
N SER A 331 -15.92 -25.12 -12.12
CA SER A 331 -15.00 -25.96 -12.89
C SER A 331 -14.14 -25.13 -13.85
N PHE A 332 -14.71 -24.08 -14.45
CA PHE A 332 -13.96 -23.13 -15.26
C PHE A 332 -12.94 -22.36 -14.42
N ARG A 333 -13.33 -21.86 -13.24
CA ARG A 333 -12.40 -21.21 -12.31
C ARG A 333 -11.26 -22.14 -11.91
N ASN A 334 -11.54 -23.41 -11.61
CA ASN A 334 -10.48 -24.37 -11.28
C ASN A 334 -9.56 -24.63 -12.46
N LYS A 335 -10.08 -24.78 -13.68
CA LYS A 335 -9.28 -24.88 -14.92
C LYS A 335 -8.40 -23.64 -15.10
N LEU A 336 -8.98 -22.45 -14.92
CA LEU A 336 -8.31 -21.16 -15.09
C LEU A 336 -7.20 -20.93 -14.04
N VAL A 337 -7.37 -21.42 -12.80
CA VAL A 337 -6.37 -21.31 -11.73
C VAL A 337 -5.25 -22.35 -11.88
N HIS A 338 -5.57 -23.57 -12.29
CA HIS A 338 -4.59 -24.67 -12.35
C HIS A 338 -3.86 -24.79 -13.70
N ASP A 339 -4.45 -24.29 -14.78
CA ASP A 339 -3.89 -24.33 -16.13
C ASP A 339 -4.32 -23.09 -16.95
N PRO A 340 -3.83 -21.88 -16.59
CA PRO A 340 -4.25 -20.63 -17.21
C PRO A 340 -3.90 -20.53 -18.70
N SER A 341 -2.83 -21.18 -19.16
CA SER A 341 -2.41 -21.17 -20.56
C SER A 341 -3.37 -21.95 -21.48
N SER A 342 -4.20 -22.83 -20.91
CA SER A 342 -5.25 -23.57 -21.63
C SER A 342 -6.54 -22.77 -21.85
N VAL A 343 -6.64 -21.54 -21.33
CA VAL A 343 -7.83 -20.69 -21.44
C VAL A 343 -7.55 -19.51 -22.36
N THR A 344 -8.39 -19.35 -23.37
CA THR A 344 -8.29 -18.22 -24.32
C THR A 344 -8.95 -16.97 -23.74
N ASN A 345 -8.50 -15.78 -24.16
CA ASN A 345 -9.15 -14.51 -23.78
C ASN A 345 -10.63 -14.46 -24.20
N ILE A 346 -11.01 -15.11 -25.31
CA ILE A 346 -12.40 -15.21 -25.76
C ILE A 346 -13.23 -16.04 -24.75
N GLU A 347 -12.67 -17.13 -24.23
CA GLU A 347 -13.33 -17.96 -23.22
C GLU A 347 -13.45 -17.20 -21.89
N LEU A 348 -12.41 -16.46 -21.50
CA LEU A 348 -12.41 -15.63 -20.29
C LEU A 348 -13.49 -14.53 -20.34
N ASN A 349 -13.57 -13.78 -21.43
CA ASN A 349 -14.55 -12.69 -21.60
C ASN A 349 -15.98 -13.20 -21.57
N LYS A 350 -16.23 -14.36 -22.21
CA LYS A 350 -17.53 -15.03 -22.13
C LYS A 350 -17.93 -15.34 -20.68
N ARG A 351 -16.98 -15.77 -19.86
CA ARG A 351 -17.22 -16.11 -18.46
C ARG A 351 -17.36 -14.89 -17.55
N LEU A 352 -16.72 -13.79 -17.90
CA LEU A 352 -16.96 -12.49 -17.25
C LEU A 352 -18.39 -11.99 -17.49
N ILE A 353 -18.90 -12.13 -18.72
CA ILE A 353 -20.31 -11.84 -19.04
C ILE A 353 -21.25 -12.73 -18.21
N ASP A 354 -20.95 -14.03 -18.09
CA ASP A 354 -21.73 -14.96 -17.27
C ASP A 354 -21.76 -14.50 -15.78
N ILE A 355 -20.61 -14.11 -15.21
CA ILE A 355 -20.53 -13.59 -13.83
C ILE A 355 -21.38 -12.33 -13.66
N ASN A 356 -21.29 -11.37 -14.57
CA ASN A 356 -22.06 -10.13 -14.50
C ASN A 356 -23.57 -10.37 -14.60
N GLY A 357 -23.97 -11.31 -15.46
CA GLY A 357 -25.37 -11.73 -15.57
C GLY A 357 -25.88 -12.41 -14.29
N MET A 358 -25.04 -13.18 -13.60
CA MET A 358 -25.38 -13.78 -12.31
C MET A 358 -25.45 -12.74 -11.19
N GLU A 359 -24.47 -11.83 -11.08
CA GLU A 359 -24.50 -10.73 -10.11
C GLU A 359 -25.77 -9.89 -10.26
N SER A 360 -26.13 -9.52 -11.49
CA SER A 360 -27.32 -8.70 -11.77
C SER A 360 -28.63 -9.37 -11.32
N LYS A 361 -28.71 -10.70 -11.44
CA LYS A 361 -29.89 -11.46 -10.97
C LYS A 361 -29.96 -11.58 -9.45
N LEU A 362 -28.80 -11.57 -8.78
CA LEU A 362 -28.69 -11.69 -7.32
C LEU A 362 -28.63 -10.35 -6.59
N LEU A 363 -28.45 -9.22 -7.30
CA LEU A 363 -28.39 -7.85 -6.74
C LEU A 363 -29.75 -7.31 -6.26
N ASN A 364 -30.86 -7.91 -6.70
CA ASN A 364 -32.21 -7.52 -6.29
C ASN A 364 -32.72 -8.25 -5.01
N LYS A 365 -31.82 -8.85 -4.21
CA LYS A 365 -32.10 -9.58 -2.95
C LYS A 365 -30.96 -9.43 -1.92
#